data_AF-A0A1D1W065-F1
#
_entry.id   AF-A0A1D1W065-F1
#
_cell.length_a   1.000
_cell.length_b   1.000
_cell.length_c   1.000
_cell.angle_alpha   90.00
_cell.angle_beta   90.00
_cell.angle_gamma   90.00
#
_symmetry.space_group_name_H-M   'P 1'
#
loop_
_entity.id
_entity.type
_entity.pdbx_description
1 polymer ?
#
loop_
_entity_poly.entity_id
_entity_poly.type
_entity_poly.pdbx_seq_one_letter_code
_entity_poly.pdbx_strand_id
1 'polypeptide(L)'
;MANISGSNVPGTTLFPIITLLVVGHDQQGCYASAYKMAVSETNLLYGDRLRFELSTIVRPDFLSCATAAANVVDVVTAFYYRGDYPSSQKPLISVFPSCVPVVSEMGPIMAEWNHLFITASGSGEALRNKEKYPTVVSTAPTDNSGFTSFFKAILLTFSWKTVFLLCDTNDEVTSFYVATCGSVKRLLKGSIPPFSLHDGTFNSALVREPDLAGLLRMTSSRARVLFLFGNSASTRQFMVEAHKLNMTSGDHVYFFPQPFKSEEIFPELTWKLHRSDDDVSAAESFYLLSRQNPVDTTPSLRLGRTTSISECVLHSGRNAV
;
A
#
# COMPACT_ATOMS: atom_id res chain seq x y z
N MET A 1 33.32 -0.23 -10.77
CA MET A 1 33.70 -1.63 -11.07
C MET A 1 34.02 -2.33 -9.77
N ALA A 2 33.09 -3.13 -9.23
CA ALA A 2 33.39 -3.96 -8.07
C ALA A 2 34.20 -5.17 -8.52
N ASN A 3 35.43 -5.28 -8.03
CA ASN A 3 36.37 -6.34 -8.39
C ASN A 3 35.99 -7.60 -7.62
N ILE A 4 35.43 -8.59 -8.31
CA ILE A 4 35.15 -9.92 -7.73
C ILE A 4 36.43 -10.74 -7.89
N SER A 5 37.34 -10.66 -6.92
CA SER A 5 38.52 -11.54 -6.87
C SER A 5 38.46 -12.41 -5.62
N GLY A 6 37.75 -13.54 -5.73
CA GLY A 6 37.85 -14.64 -4.78
C GLY A 6 38.96 -15.60 -5.22
N SER A 7 39.90 -15.88 -4.31
CA SER A 7 40.95 -16.88 -4.47
C SER A 7 40.36 -18.28 -4.74
N ASN A 8 40.74 -18.88 -5.87
CA ASN A 8 40.31 -20.22 -6.28
C ASN A 8 40.89 -21.32 -5.38
N VAL A 9 40.02 -22.06 -4.69
CA VAL A 9 40.31 -23.42 -4.20
C VAL A 9 39.87 -24.40 -5.29
N PRO A 10 40.71 -25.34 -5.77
CA PRO A 10 40.30 -26.28 -6.82
C PRO A 10 39.27 -27.28 -6.27
N GLY A 11 38.07 -27.30 -6.84
CA GLY A 11 37.05 -28.32 -6.56
C GLY A 11 35.71 -27.82 -6.02
N THR A 12 35.58 -26.53 -5.69
CA THR A 12 34.30 -25.90 -5.37
C THR A 12 33.86 -25.00 -6.52
N THR A 13 32.76 -25.35 -7.18
CA THR A 13 32.07 -24.45 -8.10
C THR A 13 31.58 -23.25 -7.28
N LEU A 14 32.34 -22.16 -7.29
CA LEU A 14 31.99 -20.92 -6.60
C LEU A 14 30.89 -20.23 -7.42
N PHE A 15 29.64 -20.47 -7.03
CA PHE A 15 28.50 -19.76 -7.58
C PHE A 15 28.49 -18.30 -7.07
N PRO A 16 28.08 -17.32 -7.89
CA PRO A 16 27.88 -15.96 -7.42
C PRO A 16 26.88 -15.95 -6.26
N ILE A 17 27.25 -15.30 -5.16
CA ILE A 17 26.35 -15.04 -4.04
C ILE A 17 25.68 -13.68 -4.29
N ILE A 18 24.36 -13.66 -4.29
CA ILE A 18 23.54 -12.46 -4.41
C ILE A 18 22.94 -12.19 -3.03
N THR A 19 23.44 -11.16 -2.36
CA THR A 19 22.88 -10.70 -1.09
C THR A 19 21.72 -9.74 -1.34
N LEU A 20 20.54 -10.08 -0.81
CA LEU A 20 19.36 -9.24 -0.75
C LEU A 20 19.35 -8.46 0.57
N LEU A 21 19.21 -7.14 0.51
CA LEU A 21 18.98 -6.30 1.69
C LEU A 21 17.50 -5.93 1.80
N VAL A 22 16.90 -6.20 2.96
CA VAL A 22 15.55 -5.76 3.33
C VAL A 22 15.65 -4.85 4.57
N VAL A 23 15.09 -3.65 4.49
CA VAL A 23 14.95 -2.75 5.65
C VAL A 23 13.48 -2.46 5.89
N GLY A 24 13.05 -2.60 7.14
CA GLY A 24 11.63 -2.55 7.48
C GLY A 24 11.34 -2.28 8.95
N HIS A 25 10.08 -1.95 9.25
CA HIS A 25 9.56 -1.82 10.62
C HIS A 25 9.28 -3.20 11.25
N ASP A 26 9.23 -3.32 12.58
CA ASP A 26 9.03 -4.59 13.30
C ASP A 26 7.68 -5.28 12.96
N GLN A 27 6.64 -4.47 12.67
CA GLN A 27 5.35 -4.95 12.15
C GLN A 27 5.45 -5.58 10.74
N GLN A 28 6.63 -5.60 10.12
CA GLN A 28 6.90 -6.23 8.83
C GLN A 28 7.37 -7.70 8.96
N GLY A 29 7.15 -8.35 10.10
CA GLY A 29 7.47 -9.77 10.31
C GLY A 29 6.93 -10.71 9.21
N CYS A 30 5.78 -10.37 8.63
CA CYS A 30 5.21 -11.06 7.46
C CYS A 30 6.08 -10.92 6.20
N TYR A 31 6.63 -9.73 5.92
CA TYR A 31 7.49 -9.51 4.75
C TYR A 31 8.84 -10.21 4.89
N ALA A 32 9.47 -10.16 6.06
CA ALA A 32 10.73 -10.86 6.30
C ALA A 32 10.58 -12.37 6.09
N SER A 33 9.46 -12.94 6.52
CA SER A 33 9.14 -14.36 6.31
C SER A 33 8.91 -14.68 4.84
N ALA A 34 8.19 -13.82 4.10
CA ALA A 34 8.01 -13.97 2.66
C ALA A 34 9.33 -13.93 1.88
N TYR A 35 10.23 -13.00 2.20
CA TYR A 35 11.56 -12.94 1.57
C TYR A 35 12.44 -14.14 1.93
N LYS A 36 12.38 -14.63 3.18
CA LYS A 36 13.07 -15.87 3.58
C LYS A 36 12.60 -17.07 2.77
N MET A 37 11.28 -17.22 2.59
CA MET A 37 10.71 -18.27 1.76
C MET A 37 11.17 -18.13 0.30
N ALA A 38 11.06 -16.93 -0.28
CA ALA A 38 11.48 -16.67 -1.65
C ALA A 38 12.97 -17.00 -1.89
N VAL A 39 13.85 -16.65 -0.94
CA VAL A 39 15.27 -17.01 -1.01
C VAL A 39 15.47 -18.53 -0.94
N SER A 40 14.74 -19.22 -0.05
CA SER A 40 14.78 -20.68 0.05
C SER A 40 14.36 -21.35 -1.26
N GLU A 41 13.22 -20.96 -1.82
CA GLU A 41 12.72 -21.50 -3.09
C GLU A 41 13.65 -21.19 -4.26
N THR A 42 14.17 -19.97 -4.34
CA THR A 42 15.10 -19.57 -5.40
C THR A 42 16.40 -20.38 -5.33
N ASN A 43 16.91 -20.63 -4.13
CA ASN A 43 18.09 -21.48 -3.94
C ASN A 43 17.83 -22.96 -4.28
N LEU A 44 16.61 -23.47 -4.06
CA LEU A 44 16.24 -24.82 -4.50
C LEU A 44 16.21 -24.92 -6.04
N LEU A 45 15.74 -23.88 -6.71
CA LEU A 45 15.57 -23.86 -8.16
C LEU A 45 16.86 -23.55 -8.93
N TYR A 46 17.72 -22.70 -8.38
CA TYR A 46 18.89 -22.15 -9.08
C TYR A 46 20.21 -22.39 -8.33
N GLY A 47 20.22 -23.19 -7.26
CA GLY A 47 21.39 -23.41 -6.40
C GLY A 47 22.59 -24.04 -7.10
N ASP A 48 22.39 -24.62 -8.30
CA ASP A 48 23.42 -25.11 -9.20
C ASP A 48 24.09 -24.01 -10.04
N ARG A 49 23.65 -22.74 -9.92
CA ARG A 49 24.13 -21.59 -10.70
C ARG A 49 24.32 -20.33 -9.88
N LEU A 50 23.43 -20.08 -8.92
CA LEU A 50 23.34 -18.86 -8.14
C LEU A 50 22.94 -19.19 -6.71
N ARG A 51 23.50 -18.46 -5.75
CA ARG A 51 23.09 -18.55 -4.34
C ARG A 51 22.60 -17.20 -3.86
N PHE A 52 21.45 -17.18 -3.23
CA PHE A 52 20.86 -15.99 -2.64
C PHE A 52 21.00 -16.02 -1.12
N GLU A 53 21.39 -14.90 -0.53
CA GLU A 53 21.45 -14.70 0.92
C GLU A 53 20.60 -13.49 1.30
N LEU A 54 19.92 -13.56 2.45
CA LEU A 54 19.05 -12.49 2.93
C LEU A 54 19.68 -11.80 4.14
N SER A 55 19.87 -10.48 4.04
CA SER A 55 20.19 -9.60 5.15
C SER A 55 18.97 -8.75 5.48
N THR A 56 18.58 -8.72 6.75
CA THR A 56 17.41 -7.96 7.21
C THR A 56 17.82 -6.96 8.27
N ILE A 57 17.40 -5.71 8.11
CA ILE A 57 17.51 -4.65 9.12
C ILE A 57 16.11 -4.30 9.59
N VAL A 58 15.86 -4.47 10.89
CA VAL A 58 14.59 -4.13 11.52
C VAL A 58 14.73 -2.80 12.26
N ARG A 59 13.86 -1.84 11.97
CA ARG A 59 13.84 -0.49 12.51
C ARG A 59 12.47 -0.18 13.14
N PRO A 60 12.29 -0.41 14.46
CA PRO A 60 11.03 -0.15 15.14
C PRO A 60 10.68 1.36 15.19
N ASP A 61 11.63 2.24 14.90
CA ASP A 61 11.44 3.68 14.81
C ASP A 61 10.89 4.14 13.44
N PHE A 62 10.82 3.27 12.44
CA PHE A 62 10.25 3.58 11.12
C PHE A 62 8.72 3.50 11.14
N LEU A 63 8.10 4.33 11.98
CA LEU A 63 6.65 4.34 12.26
C LEU A 63 5.79 4.85 11.09
N SER A 64 6.37 5.63 10.17
CA SER A 64 5.68 6.19 9.02
C SER A 64 6.58 6.22 7.79
N CYS A 65 5.95 6.41 6.64
CA CYS A 65 6.64 6.65 5.37
C CYS A 65 7.59 7.84 5.41
N ALA A 66 7.19 8.91 6.11
CA ALA A 66 8.00 10.11 6.24
C ALA A 66 9.24 9.84 7.10
N THR A 67 9.06 9.21 8.26
CA THR A 67 10.18 8.88 9.17
C THR A 67 11.13 7.88 8.51
N ALA A 68 10.59 6.87 7.82
CA ALA A 68 11.42 5.93 7.07
C ALA A 68 12.23 6.64 5.98
N ALA A 69 11.60 7.50 5.17
CA ALA A 69 12.29 8.22 4.09
C ALA A 69 13.40 9.13 4.62
N ALA A 70 13.16 9.82 5.74
CA ALA A 70 14.14 10.71 6.35
C ALA A 70 15.40 9.99 6.87
N ASN A 71 15.32 8.68 7.17
CA ASN A 71 16.39 7.95 7.85
C ASN A 71 16.98 6.81 7.02
N VAL A 72 16.27 6.26 6.03
CA VAL A 72 16.63 5.03 5.32
C VAL A 72 18.02 5.09 4.66
N VAL A 73 18.42 6.25 4.12
CA VAL A 73 19.73 6.40 3.46
C VAL A 73 20.87 6.25 4.45
N ASP A 74 20.77 6.83 5.65
CA ASP A 74 21.79 6.66 6.70
C ASP A 74 21.90 5.19 7.14
N VAL A 75 20.76 4.51 7.31
CA VAL A 75 20.74 3.09 7.69
C VAL A 75 21.42 2.21 6.64
N VAL A 76 21.09 2.40 5.37
CA VAL A 76 21.62 1.55 4.31
C VAL A 76 23.09 1.87 4.02
N THR A 77 23.50 3.14 4.12
CA THR A 77 24.92 3.50 4.00
C THR A 77 25.75 3.01 5.18
N ALA A 78 25.19 2.99 6.40
CA ALA A 78 25.82 2.36 7.57
C ALA A 78 26.08 0.88 7.33
N PHE A 79 25.06 0.14 6.87
CA PHE A 79 25.21 -1.25 6.47
C PHE A 79 26.31 -1.43 5.41
N TYR A 80 26.29 -0.58 4.37
CA TYR A 80 27.15 -0.74 3.20
C TYR A 80 28.63 -0.40 3.45
N TYR A 81 28.90 0.64 4.23
CA TYR A 81 30.25 1.19 4.43
C TYR A 81 30.84 0.90 5.80
N ARG A 82 30.03 0.91 6.87
CA ARG A 82 30.52 0.78 8.25
C ARG A 82 30.56 -0.67 8.73
N GLY A 83 29.81 -1.57 8.08
CA GLY A 83 29.76 -2.98 8.48
C GLY A 83 29.05 -3.18 9.81
N ASP A 84 28.16 -2.26 10.19
CA ASP A 84 27.40 -2.28 11.45
C ASP A 84 26.45 -3.48 11.58
N TYR A 85 26.38 -4.34 10.56
CA TYR A 85 25.53 -5.51 10.50
C TYR A 85 26.31 -6.74 9.99
N PRO A 86 26.05 -7.93 10.54
CA PRO A 86 26.70 -9.16 10.11
C PRO A 86 26.23 -9.53 8.70
N SER A 87 27.04 -9.18 7.70
CA SER A 87 26.89 -9.67 6.32
C SER A 87 28.21 -10.21 5.81
N SER A 88 28.15 -11.38 5.18
CA SER A 88 29.29 -12.02 4.50
C SER A 88 29.75 -11.22 3.29
N GLN A 89 28.84 -10.44 2.66
CA GLN A 89 29.08 -9.70 1.42
C GLN A 89 28.27 -8.39 1.32
N LYS A 90 28.69 -7.50 0.42
CA LYS A 90 27.96 -6.29 0.08
C LYS A 90 26.68 -6.65 -0.72
N PRO A 91 25.53 -6.01 -0.43
CA PRO A 91 24.28 -6.34 -1.09
C PRO A 91 24.34 -5.94 -2.55
N LEU A 92 23.94 -6.83 -3.47
CA LEU A 92 23.84 -6.53 -4.90
C LEU A 92 22.41 -6.14 -5.29
N ILE A 93 21.42 -6.57 -4.50
CA ILE A 93 20.01 -6.28 -4.69
C ILE A 93 19.45 -5.74 -3.38
N SER A 94 18.75 -4.61 -3.46
CA SER A 94 17.91 -4.12 -2.37
C SER A 94 16.46 -4.48 -2.68
N VAL A 95 15.75 -5.06 -1.72
CA VAL A 95 14.31 -5.37 -1.87
C VAL A 95 13.55 -4.77 -0.69
N PHE A 96 12.76 -3.72 -0.95
CA PHE A 96 12.08 -2.99 0.12
C PHE A 96 10.58 -2.92 -0.18
N PRO A 97 9.71 -3.43 0.70
CA PRO A 97 8.30 -3.09 0.68
C PRO A 97 8.15 -1.67 1.20
N SER A 98 8.32 -0.66 0.34
CA SER A 98 8.31 0.72 0.80
C SER A 98 7.56 1.69 -0.12
N CYS A 99 7.08 2.75 0.50
CA CYS A 99 6.33 3.81 -0.16
C CYS A 99 7.20 4.72 -1.03
N VAL A 100 6.53 5.49 -1.89
CA VAL A 100 7.17 6.36 -2.88
C VAL A 100 8.26 7.29 -2.29
N PRO A 101 8.08 7.92 -1.11
CA PRO A 101 9.14 8.75 -0.52
C PRO A 101 10.43 7.97 -0.24
N VAL A 102 10.33 6.81 0.41
CA VAL A 102 11.50 5.95 0.67
C VAL A 102 12.17 5.54 -0.62
N VAL A 103 11.39 5.15 -1.63
CA VAL A 103 11.96 4.75 -2.92
C VAL A 103 12.63 5.93 -3.63
N SER A 104 12.11 7.14 -3.44
CA SER A 104 12.65 8.37 -4.03
C SER A 104 13.99 8.77 -3.41
N GLU A 105 14.19 8.51 -2.12
CA GLU A 105 15.48 8.71 -1.43
C GLU A 105 16.49 7.59 -1.73
N MET A 106 16.02 6.35 -1.81
CA MET A 106 16.88 5.18 -2.05
C MET A 106 17.28 5.00 -3.51
N GLY A 107 16.43 5.39 -4.46
CA GLY A 107 16.67 5.19 -5.89
C GLY A 107 17.99 5.80 -6.41
N PRO A 108 18.31 7.08 -6.10
CA PRO A 108 19.54 7.71 -6.56
C PRO A 108 20.79 7.02 -6.02
N ILE A 109 20.83 6.68 -4.73
CA ILE A 109 22.00 6.00 -4.15
C ILE A 109 22.16 4.57 -4.70
N MET A 110 21.06 3.88 -4.98
CA MET A 110 21.10 2.57 -5.65
C MET A 110 21.61 2.68 -7.08
N ALA A 111 21.30 3.75 -7.80
CA ALA A 111 21.85 4.02 -9.12
C ALA A 111 23.37 4.27 -9.07
N GLU A 112 23.84 5.09 -8.11
CA GLU A 112 25.28 5.34 -7.91
C GLU A 112 26.06 4.07 -7.57
N TRP A 113 25.47 3.17 -6.79
CA TRP A 113 26.06 1.86 -6.50
C TRP A 113 25.93 0.86 -7.65
N ASN A 114 25.18 1.18 -8.71
CA ASN A 114 24.81 0.24 -9.76
C ASN A 114 24.14 -1.02 -9.21
N HIS A 115 23.25 -0.85 -8.22
CA HIS A 115 22.51 -1.91 -7.56
C HIS A 115 21.06 -1.90 -7.97
N LEU A 116 20.51 -3.10 -8.20
CA LEU A 116 19.09 -3.26 -8.48
C LEU A 116 18.28 -2.97 -7.22
N PHE A 117 17.26 -2.12 -7.34
CA PHE A 117 16.35 -1.83 -6.26
C PHE A 117 14.92 -2.25 -6.63
N ILE A 118 14.43 -3.31 -5.98
CA ILE A 118 13.09 -3.84 -6.19
C ILE A 118 12.17 -3.37 -5.07
N THR A 119 10.99 -2.86 -5.42
CA THR A 119 9.94 -2.52 -4.45
C THR A 119 8.63 -3.25 -4.74
N ALA A 120 7.92 -3.66 -3.68
CA ALA A 120 6.64 -4.36 -3.76
C ALA A 120 5.42 -3.45 -3.49
N SER A 121 5.64 -2.19 -3.08
CA SER A 121 4.56 -1.23 -2.78
C SER A 121 4.80 0.18 -3.33
N GLY A 122 6.04 0.53 -3.67
CA GLY A 122 6.42 1.85 -4.17
C GLY A 122 6.11 2.00 -5.65
N SER A 123 4.96 2.58 -5.96
CA SER A 123 4.46 2.72 -7.33
C SER A 123 3.83 4.10 -7.53
N GLY A 124 4.62 4.99 -8.13
CA GLY A 124 4.20 6.35 -8.45
C GLY A 124 4.79 6.80 -9.78
N GLU A 125 4.13 7.74 -10.43
CA GLU A 125 4.55 8.30 -11.72
C GLU A 125 5.99 8.81 -11.71
N ALA A 126 6.41 9.47 -10.62
CA ALA A 126 7.78 9.96 -10.46
C ALA A 126 8.84 8.84 -10.58
N LEU A 127 8.53 7.62 -10.12
CA LEU A 127 9.45 6.47 -10.16
C LEU A 127 9.58 5.84 -11.55
N ARG A 128 8.75 6.28 -12.52
CA ARG A 128 8.84 5.85 -13.93
C ARG A 128 9.94 6.59 -14.69
N ASN A 129 10.45 7.70 -14.17
CA ASN A 129 11.57 8.41 -14.77
C ASN A 129 12.86 7.57 -14.64
N LYS A 130 13.25 6.89 -15.72
CA LYS A 130 14.45 6.04 -15.76
C LYS A 130 15.77 6.79 -15.91
N GLU A 131 15.74 8.08 -16.24
CA GLU A 131 16.93 8.92 -16.14
C GLU A 131 17.29 9.15 -14.67
N LYS A 132 16.28 9.37 -13.81
CA LYS A 132 16.47 9.58 -12.37
C LYS A 132 16.55 8.28 -11.56
N TYR A 133 15.79 7.25 -11.96
CA TYR A 133 15.66 5.98 -11.23
C TYR A 133 15.97 4.77 -12.14
N PRO A 134 17.19 4.68 -12.73
CA PRO A 134 17.53 3.67 -13.73
C PRO A 134 17.52 2.25 -13.19
N THR A 135 17.83 2.05 -11.92
CA THR A 135 17.92 0.72 -11.29
C THR A 135 16.70 0.36 -10.44
N VAL A 136 15.64 1.18 -10.44
CA VAL A 136 14.44 0.91 -9.63
C VAL A 136 13.45 0.09 -10.45
N VAL A 137 12.97 -1.01 -9.88
CA VAL A 137 11.89 -1.85 -10.43
C VAL A 137 10.78 -1.96 -9.41
N SER A 138 9.56 -1.60 -9.81
CA SER A 138 8.37 -1.78 -8.97
C SER A 138 7.60 -3.02 -9.43
N THR A 139 7.32 -3.90 -8.48
CA THR A 139 6.46 -5.08 -8.64
C THR A 139 5.09 -4.87 -8.00
N ALA A 140 4.81 -3.65 -7.51
CA ALA A 140 3.57 -3.34 -6.84
C ALA A 140 2.37 -3.57 -7.79
N PRO A 141 1.34 -4.32 -7.34
CA PRO A 141 0.19 -4.66 -8.19
C PRO A 141 -0.69 -3.43 -8.50
N THR A 142 -0.60 -2.39 -7.66
CA THR A 142 -1.36 -1.16 -7.80
C THR A 142 -0.41 0.02 -7.66
N ASP A 143 -0.54 1.01 -8.55
CA ASP A 143 0.08 2.31 -8.40
C ASP A 143 -0.89 3.28 -7.72
N ASN A 144 -0.39 4.10 -6.80
CA ASN A 144 -1.19 5.18 -6.22
C ASN A 144 -1.70 6.12 -7.33
N SER A 145 -0.96 6.22 -8.44
CA SER A 145 -1.38 6.93 -9.66
C SER A 145 -2.59 6.32 -10.36
N GLY A 146 -2.80 5.00 -10.30
CA GLY A 146 -3.97 4.34 -10.86
C GLY A 146 -5.22 4.68 -10.06
N PHE A 147 -5.12 4.67 -8.73
CA PHE A 147 -6.21 5.12 -7.86
C PHE A 147 -6.57 6.60 -8.12
N THR A 148 -5.58 7.49 -8.17
CA THR A 148 -5.84 8.92 -8.41
C THR A 148 -6.40 9.18 -9.81
N SER A 149 -5.91 8.47 -10.82
CA SER A 149 -6.43 8.56 -12.19
C SER A 149 -7.86 8.04 -12.30
N PHE A 150 -8.17 6.93 -11.61
CA PHE A 150 -9.52 6.40 -11.51
C PHE A 150 -10.49 7.42 -10.89
N PHE A 151 -10.08 8.08 -9.80
CA PHE A 151 -10.89 9.13 -9.19
C PHE A 151 -11.19 10.28 -10.14
N LYS A 152 -10.21 10.77 -10.90
CA LYS A 152 -10.48 11.80 -11.90
C LYS A 152 -11.38 11.28 -13.02
N ALA A 153 -11.13 10.07 -13.51
CA ALA A 153 -11.90 9.47 -14.60
C ALA A 153 -13.37 9.29 -14.25
N ILE A 154 -13.69 8.82 -13.03
CA ILE A 154 -15.08 8.62 -12.60
C ILE A 154 -15.82 9.96 -12.49
N LEU A 155 -15.17 10.99 -11.93
CA LEU A 155 -15.76 12.33 -11.86
C LEU A 155 -16.08 12.90 -13.24
N LEU A 156 -15.16 12.75 -14.20
CA LEU A 156 -15.38 13.19 -15.58
C LEU A 156 -16.49 12.40 -16.27
N THR A 157 -16.52 11.08 -16.08
CA THR A 157 -17.52 10.18 -16.70
C THR A 157 -18.93 10.56 -16.29
N PHE A 158 -19.15 10.84 -15.01
CA PHE A 158 -20.46 11.24 -14.48
C PHE A 158 -20.68 12.76 -14.48
N SER A 159 -19.77 13.53 -15.09
CA SER A 159 -19.82 15.01 -15.13
C SER A 159 -19.93 15.66 -13.74
N TRP A 160 -19.41 15.01 -12.71
CA TRP A 160 -19.38 15.53 -11.35
C TRP A 160 -18.25 16.55 -11.19
N LYS A 161 -18.62 17.81 -10.94
CA LYS A 161 -17.67 18.92 -10.81
C LYS A 161 -17.40 19.35 -9.38
N THR A 162 -18.30 19.02 -8.45
CA THR A 162 -18.20 19.42 -7.03
C THR A 162 -18.04 18.19 -6.17
N VAL A 163 -16.95 18.14 -5.41
CA VAL A 163 -16.57 16.97 -4.61
C VAL A 163 -16.06 17.38 -3.24
N PHE A 164 -16.24 16.51 -2.26
CA PHE A 164 -15.68 16.67 -0.92
C PHE A 164 -14.70 15.54 -0.60
N LEU A 165 -13.49 15.87 -0.15
CA LEU A 165 -12.53 14.89 0.35
C LEU A 165 -12.47 14.95 1.88
N LEU A 166 -12.82 13.86 2.55
CA LEU A 166 -12.66 13.73 3.99
C LEU A 166 -11.42 12.87 4.27
N CYS A 167 -10.33 13.51 4.67
CA CYS A 167 -9.02 12.86 4.86
C CYS A 167 -8.79 12.49 6.33
N ASP A 168 -8.34 11.27 6.59
CA ASP A 168 -7.75 10.93 7.88
C ASP A 168 -6.43 11.71 8.10
N THR A 169 -6.02 11.81 9.36
CA THR A 169 -4.78 12.45 9.81
C THR A 169 -3.90 11.50 10.63
N ASN A 170 -4.39 10.28 10.92
CA ASN A 170 -3.64 9.26 11.60
C ASN A 170 -2.65 8.54 10.65
N ASP A 171 -1.56 9.21 10.28
CA ASP A 171 -0.57 8.69 9.32
C ASP A 171 0.16 7.43 9.81
N GLU A 172 0.24 7.20 11.11
CA GLU A 172 0.88 6.00 11.69
C GLU A 172 0.15 4.71 11.30
N VAL A 173 -1.19 4.73 11.34
CA VAL A 173 -2.02 3.54 11.06
C VAL A 173 -2.63 3.58 9.67
N THR A 174 -2.89 4.78 9.13
CA THR A 174 -3.67 4.98 7.89
C THR A 174 -2.87 5.67 6.78
N SER A 175 -1.54 5.57 6.79
CA SER A 175 -0.63 6.26 5.84
C SER A 175 -1.04 6.16 4.37
N PHE A 176 -1.53 4.99 3.92
CA PHE A 176 -2.06 4.82 2.57
C PHE A 176 -3.17 5.83 2.25
N TYR A 177 -4.14 5.99 3.15
CA TYR A 177 -5.29 6.85 2.97
C TYR A 177 -4.89 8.33 3.01
N VAL A 178 -4.01 8.70 3.94
CA VAL A 178 -3.45 10.06 4.06
C VAL A 178 -2.72 10.45 2.76
N ALA A 179 -1.81 9.59 2.28
CA ALA A 179 -1.05 9.81 1.06
C ALA A 179 -1.94 9.87 -0.19
N THR A 180 -2.96 9.01 -0.26
CA THR A 180 -3.90 8.98 -1.39
C THR A 180 -4.77 10.24 -1.39
N CYS A 181 -5.29 10.67 -0.23
CA CYS A 181 -6.07 11.91 -0.13
C CYS A 181 -5.27 13.12 -0.61
N GLY A 182 -4.02 13.25 -0.16
CA GLY A 182 -3.11 14.31 -0.60
C GLY A 182 -2.85 14.28 -2.11
N SER A 183 -2.68 13.09 -2.68
CA SER A 183 -2.44 12.91 -4.12
C SER A 183 -3.67 13.27 -4.96
N VAL A 184 -4.87 12.84 -4.56
CA VAL A 184 -6.14 13.22 -5.21
C VAL A 184 -6.38 14.72 -5.10
N LYS A 185 -6.18 15.30 -3.91
CA LYS A 185 -6.32 16.74 -3.68
C LYS A 185 -5.44 17.56 -4.64
N ARG A 186 -4.16 17.18 -4.78
CA ARG A 186 -3.24 17.83 -5.72
C ARG A 186 -3.67 17.65 -7.18
N LEU A 187 -4.06 16.44 -7.57
CA LEU A 187 -4.52 16.14 -8.93
C LEU A 187 -5.74 16.97 -9.32
N LEU A 188 -6.75 17.05 -8.45
CA LEU A 188 -8.00 17.77 -8.75
C LEU A 188 -7.80 19.29 -8.75
N LYS A 189 -6.97 19.84 -7.85
CA LYS A 189 -6.64 21.27 -7.85
C LYS A 189 -5.90 21.71 -9.13
N GLY A 190 -5.06 20.86 -9.68
CA GLY A 190 -4.31 21.13 -10.91
C GLY A 190 -5.04 20.72 -12.20
N SER A 191 -6.28 20.24 -12.13
CA SER A 191 -6.99 19.71 -13.29
C SER A 191 -7.64 20.80 -14.15
N ILE A 192 -7.69 20.52 -15.46
CA ILE A 192 -8.44 21.29 -16.45
C ILE A 192 -9.46 20.33 -17.10
N PRO A 193 -10.77 20.63 -17.08
CA PRO A 193 -11.40 21.77 -16.40
C PRO A 193 -11.27 21.69 -14.86
N PRO A 194 -11.37 22.83 -14.15
CA PRO A 194 -11.23 22.85 -12.70
C PRO A 194 -12.42 22.19 -11.99
N PHE A 195 -12.13 21.47 -10.90
CA PHE A 195 -13.14 20.93 -9.99
C PHE A 195 -13.39 21.90 -8.83
N SER A 196 -14.64 22.01 -8.39
CA SER A 196 -14.99 22.66 -7.11
C SER A 196 -14.69 21.69 -5.98
N LEU A 197 -13.49 21.84 -5.40
CA LEU A 197 -12.95 20.93 -4.41
C LEU A 197 -13.14 21.48 -3.00
N HIS A 198 -13.85 20.72 -2.17
CA HIS A 198 -13.91 20.94 -0.72
C HIS A 198 -13.14 19.82 0.00
N ASP A 199 -12.60 20.14 1.18
CA ASP A 199 -11.95 19.15 2.01
C ASP A 199 -12.15 19.41 3.50
N GLY A 200 -11.98 18.34 4.27
CA GLY A 200 -12.01 18.34 5.72
C GLY A 200 -11.17 17.17 6.24
N THR A 201 -10.90 17.19 7.55
CA THR A 201 -10.06 16.17 8.19
C THR A 201 -10.74 15.54 9.38
N PHE A 202 -10.32 14.33 9.70
CA PHE A 202 -10.64 13.63 10.95
C PHE A 202 -9.43 12.79 11.39
N ASN A 203 -9.48 12.25 12.61
CA ASN A 203 -8.45 11.34 13.11
C ASN A 203 -9.12 10.03 13.54
N SER A 204 -8.90 8.95 12.79
CA SER A 204 -9.53 7.64 13.06
C SER A 204 -9.26 7.07 14.45
N ALA A 205 -8.16 7.45 15.11
CA ALA A 205 -7.87 7.02 16.48
C ALA A 205 -8.72 7.77 17.53
N LEU A 206 -9.29 8.92 17.18
CA LEU A 206 -9.98 9.82 18.10
C LEU A 206 -11.47 9.98 17.82
N VAL A 207 -11.95 9.59 16.63
CA VAL A 207 -13.35 9.80 16.25
C VAL A 207 -14.31 9.08 17.20
N ARG A 208 -15.29 9.85 17.72
CA ARG A 208 -16.44 9.35 18.48
C ARG A 208 -17.73 9.69 17.74
N GLU A 209 -18.80 8.94 18.02
CA GLU A 209 -20.10 9.07 17.33
C GLU A 209 -20.67 10.52 17.24
N PRO A 210 -20.59 11.39 18.27
CA PRO A 210 -21.11 12.76 18.17
C PRO A 210 -20.42 13.63 17.11
N ASP A 211 -19.16 13.33 16.77
CA ASP A 211 -18.37 14.10 15.81
C ASP A 211 -18.70 13.71 14.36
N LEU A 212 -19.20 12.49 14.13
CA LEU A 212 -19.52 11.96 12.80
C LEU A 212 -20.72 12.66 12.16
N ALA A 213 -21.80 12.87 12.92
CA ALA A 213 -22.99 13.55 12.42
C ALA A 213 -22.70 15.00 12.00
N GLY A 214 -21.87 15.70 12.79
CA GLY A 214 -21.41 17.05 12.50
C GLY A 214 -20.57 17.11 11.21
N LEU A 215 -19.62 16.17 11.07
CA LEU A 215 -18.81 16.04 9.85
C LEU A 215 -19.69 15.75 8.63
N LEU A 216 -20.64 14.81 8.73
CA LEU A 216 -21.55 14.47 7.62
C LEU A 216 -22.45 15.64 7.21
N ARG A 217 -23.00 16.40 8.17
CA ARG A 217 -23.78 17.60 7.87
C ARG A 217 -22.92 18.65 7.17
N MET A 218 -21.70 18.87 7.65
CA MET A 218 -20.75 19.80 7.05
C MET A 218 -20.39 19.38 5.62
N THR A 219 -20.07 18.11 5.38
CA THR A 219 -19.73 17.61 4.03
C THR A 219 -20.94 17.70 3.09
N SER A 220 -22.13 17.31 3.55
CA SER A 220 -23.38 17.34 2.76
C SER A 220 -23.79 18.73 2.29
N SER A 221 -23.50 19.75 3.10
CA SER A 221 -23.80 21.15 2.76
C SER A 221 -22.95 21.69 1.61
N ARG A 222 -21.87 20.98 1.25
CA ARG A 222 -20.85 21.42 0.29
C ARG A 222 -20.77 20.54 -0.95
N ALA A 223 -21.01 19.24 -0.84
CA ALA A 223 -21.00 18.32 -1.98
C ALA A 223 -21.91 17.11 -1.79
N ARG A 224 -22.36 16.54 -2.91
CA ARG A 224 -23.07 15.26 -2.97
C ARG A 224 -22.16 14.07 -3.30
N VAL A 225 -20.96 14.33 -3.81
CA VAL A 225 -19.95 13.30 -4.11
C VAL A 225 -18.83 13.41 -3.08
N LEU A 226 -18.69 12.37 -2.27
CA LEU A 226 -17.81 12.35 -1.10
C LEU A 226 -16.78 11.23 -1.24
N PHE A 227 -15.51 11.55 -1.02
CA PHE A 227 -14.44 10.57 -0.89
C PHE A 227 -14.00 10.49 0.56
N LEU A 228 -14.14 9.31 1.16
CA LEU A 228 -13.74 9.00 2.53
C LEU A 228 -12.38 8.29 2.49
N PHE A 229 -11.33 8.98 2.93
CA PHE A 229 -9.98 8.43 3.04
C PHE A 229 -9.66 8.11 4.50
N GLY A 230 -10.29 7.06 5.04
CA GLY A 230 -9.98 6.48 6.36
C GLY A 230 -9.83 4.97 6.26
N ASN A 231 -9.69 4.28 7.38
CA ASN A 231 -9.76 2.81 7.38
C ASN A 231 -11.21 2.31 7.26
N SER A 232 -11.38 1.00 7.04
CA SER A 232 -12.71 0.39 6.87
C SER A 232 -13.60 0.52 8.11
N ALA A 233 -13.02 0.52 9.32
CA ALA A 233 -13.75 0.70 10.57
C ALA A 233 -14.39 2.10 10.65
N SER A 234 -13.61 3.16 10.44
CA SER A 234 -14.13 4.54 10.42
C SER A 234 -15.13 4.73 9.28
N THR A 235 -14.86 4.19 8.09
CA THR A 235 -15.80 4.27 6.96
C THR A 235 -17.13 3.60 7.27
N ARG A 236 -17.14 2.43 7.93
CA ARG A 236 -18.39 1.81 8.37
C ARG A 236 -19.17 2.72 9.31
N GLN A 237 -18.51 3.33 10.29
CA GLN A 237 -19.16 4.27 11.22
C GLN A 237 -19.76 5.47 10.49
N PHE A 238 -19.03 6.05 9.51
CA PHE A 238 -19.57 7.12 8.66
C PHE A 238 -20.82 6.69 7.90
N MET A 239 -20.84 5.49 7.33
CA MET A 239 -21.99 5.03 6.54
C MET A 239 -23.21 4.70 7.40
N VAL A 240 -23.01 4.14 8.60
CA VAL A 240 -24.09 3.94 9.58
C VAL A 240 -24.71 5.28 9.97
N GLU A 241 -23.89 6.28 10.28
CA GLU A 241 -24.38 7.61 10.64
C GLU A 241 -25.04 8.34 9.46
N ALA A 242 -24.49 8.17 8.25
CA ALA A 242 -25.10 8.71 7.03
C ALA A 242 -26.51 8.12 6.80
N HIS A 243 -26.70 6.82 7.07
CA HIS A 243 -28.01 6.19 6.98
C HIS A 243 -28.99 6.77 8.02
N LYS A 244 -28.56 6.92 9.28
CA LYS A 244 -29.37 7.56 10.33
C LYS A 244 -29.81 8.99 9.97
N LEU A 245 -29.00 9.69 9.17
CA LEU A 245 -29.29 11.03 8.66
C LEU A 245 -30.05 11.03 7.31
N ASN A 246 -30.54 9.88 6.84
CA ASN A 246 -31.20 9.70 5.54
C ASN A 246 -30.36 10.17 4.34
N MET A 247 -29.03 10.05 4.44
CA MET A 247 -28.10 10.50 3.39
C MET A 247 -27.69 9.38 2.42
N THR A 248 -28.20 8.16 2.59
CA THR A 248 -27.83 6.99 1.77
C THR A 248 -28.92 6.58 0.77
N SER A 249 -29.99 7.36 0.67
CA SER A 249 -31.17 7.15 -0.20
C SER A 249 -30.96 7.51 -1.69
N GLY A 250 -29.73 7.82 -2.11
CA GLY A 250 -29.37 8.15 -3.50
C GLY A 250 -29.00 9.61 -3.75
N ASP A 251 -29.24 10.52 -2.80
CA ASP A 251 -28.86 11.93 -2.92
C ASP A 251 -27.35 12.17 -2.77
N HIS A 252 -26.63 11.23 -2.18
CA HIS A 252 -25.18 11.28 -1.98
C HIS A 252 -24.52 10.03 -2.53
N VAL A 253 -23.30 10.20 -3.01
CA VAL A 253 -22.41 9.13 -3.46
C VAL A 253 -21.16 9.15 -2.59
N TYR A 254 -20.86 8.01 -1.99
CA TYR A 254 -19.70 7.81 -1.13
C TYR A 254 -18.70 6.87 -1.79
N PHE A 255 -17.46 7.31 -1.84
CA PHE A 255 -16.34 6.53 -2.33
C PHE A 255 -15.35 6.27 -1.21
N PHE A 256 -14.85 5.04 -1.16
CA PHE A 256 -13.82 4.61 -0.24
C PHE A 256 -12.79 3.77 -1.00
N PRO A 257 -11.49 4.10 -0.95
CA PRO A 257 -10.47 3.29 -1.60
C PRO A 257 -10.14 2.06 -0.75
N GLN A 258 -10.34 0.86 -1.30
CA GLN A 258 -9.81 -0.38 -0.72
C GLN A 258 -8.68 -0.90 -1.62
N PRO A 259 -7.39 -0.77 -1.23
CA PRO A 259 -6.27 -1.12 -2.10
C PRO A 259 -6.17 -2.63 -2.36
N PHE A 260 -6.19 -3.42 -1.29
CA PHE A 260 -6.25 -4.87 -1.31
C PHE A 260 -6.88 -5.37 0.00
N LYS A 261 -7.22 -6.65 0.07
CA LYS A 261 -7.73 -7.27 1.31
C LYS A 261 -6.56 -7.80 2.13
N SER A 262 -6.47 -7.39 3.39
CA SER A 262 -5.50 -7.91 4.35
C SER A 262 -6.09 -7.77 5.76
N GLU A 263 -6.12 -8.85 6.54
CA GLU A 263 -6.74 -8.82 7.88
C GLU A 263 -6.09 -7.76 8.80
N GLU A 264 -4.78 -7.56 8.69
CA GLU A 264 -4.02 -6.67 9.57
C GLU A 264 -4.00 -5.22 9.06
N ILE A 265 -3.77 -5.02 7.75
CA ILE A 265 -3.43 -3.68 7.21
C ILE A 265 -4.62 -3.03 6.51
N PHE A 266 -5.42 -3.83 5.79
CA PHE A 266 -6.57 -3.35 5.02
C PHE A 266 -7.76 -4.29 5.23
N PRO A 267 -8.31 -4.33 6.47
CA PRO A 267 -9.37 -5.26 6.81
C PRO A 267 -10.57 -5.02 5.91
N GLU A 268 -11.22 -6.12 5.52
CA GLU A 268 -12.35 -6.06 4.61
C GLU A 268 -13.42 -5.11 5.15
N LEU A 269 -13.88 -4.19 4.29
CA LEU A 269 -15.05 -3.39 4.58
C LEU A 269 -16.28 -4.29 4.52
N THR A 270 -16.62 -4.89 5.65
CA THR A 270 -17.86 -5.64 5.82
C THR A 270 -18.95 -4.73 6.38
N TRP A 271 -20.12 -4.78 5.75
CA TRP A 271 -21.34 -4.19 6.31
C TRP A 271 -21.83 -4.98 7.54
N LYS A 272 -21.54 -6.28 7.57
CA LYS A 272 -22.01 -7.21 8.59
C LYS A 272 -20.96 -7.42 9.68
N LEU A 273 -21.23 -6.92 10.89
CA LEU A 273 -20.45 -7.17 12.10
C LEU A 273 -21.21 -8.04 13.12
N HIS A 274 -22.33 -8.63 12.71
CA HIS A 274 -23.24 -9.38 13.59
C HIS A 274 -23.77 -8.53 14.75
N ARG A 275 -23.99 -7.23 14.51
CA ARG A 275 -24.63 -6.28 15.43
C ARG A 275 -25.93 -5.80 14.78
N SER A 276 -27.07 -6.07 15.42
CA SER A 276 -28.36 -6.26 14.73
C SER A 276 -28.80 -5.09 13.83
N ASP A 277 -28.76 -3.85 14.29
CA ASP A 277 -29.46 -2.74 13.60
C ASP A 277 -28.51 -1.90 12.71
N ASP A 278 -27.25 -1.75 13.12
CA ASP A 278 -26.23 -1.06 12.34
C ASP A 278 -25.85 -1.83 11.06
N ASP A 279 -25.96 -3.16 11.08
CA ASP A 279 -25.61 -4.01 9.93
C ASP A 279 -26.58 -3.81 8.76
N VAL A 280 -27.87 -3.58 9.04
CA VAL A 280 -28.87 -3.26 8.00
C VAL A 280 -28.58 -1.88 7.41
N SER A 281 -28.35 -0.90 8.28
CA SER A 281 -28.00 0.48 7.92
C SER A 281 -26.75 0.55 7.03
N ALA A 282 -25.73 -0.24 7.38
CA ALA A 282 -24.52 -0.39 6.59
C ALA A 282 -24.81 -1.06 5.25
N ALA A 283 -25.51 -2.19 5.24
CA ALA A 283 -25.77 -2.98 4.03
C ALA A 283 -26.45 -2.19 2.91
N GLU A 284 -27.41 -1.33 3.26
CA GLU A 284 -28.17 -0.51 2.31
C GLU A 284 -27.35 0.64 1.73
N SER A 285 -26.21 0.95 2.34
CA SER A 285 -25.42 2.14 2.05
C SER A 285 -24.15 1.86 1.23
N PHE A 286 -23.78 0.60 1.02
CA PHE A 286 -22.53 0.22 0.35
C PHE A 286 -22.71 -0.28 -1.08
N TYR A 287 -21.90 0.26 -1.98
CA TYR A 287 -21.65 -0.29 -3.31
C TYR A 287 -20.14 -0.49 -3.51
N LEU A 288 -19.71 -1.75 -3.68
CA LEU A 288 -18.31 -2.09 -3.92
C LEU A 288 -17.99 -2.07 -5.42
N LEU A 289 -17.16 -1.13 -5.85
CA LEU A 289 -16.54 -1.16 -7.17
C LEU A 289 -15.18 -1.87 -7.06
N SER A 290 -15.09 -3.11 -7.54
CA SER A 290 -13.82 -3.86 -7.59
C SER A 290 -13.33 -3.99 -9.02
N ARG A 291 -12.00 -3.92 -9.21
CA ARG A 291 -11.37 -4.31 -10.47
C ARG A 291 -11.49 -5.83 -10.59
N GLN A 292 -12.32 -6.31 -11.52
CA GLN A 292 -12.36 -7.75 -11.83
C GLN A 292 -10.98 -8.21 -12.29
N ASN A 293 -10.63 -9.45 -11.91
CA ASN A 293 -9.46 -10.12 -12.47
C ASN A 293 -9.56 -10.10 -14.01
N PRO A 294 -8.46 -9.88 -14.75
CA PRO A 294 -8.44 -9.77 -16.21
C PRO A 294 -8.87 -11.05 -16.97
N VAL A 295 -9.31 -12.10 -16.27
CA VAL A 295 -9.82 -13.34 -16.86
C VAL A 295 -11.29 -13.20 -17.30
N ASP A 296 -12.06 -12.27 -16.73
CA ASP A 296 -13.44 -11.99 -17.14
C ASP A 296 -13.49 -10.72 -18.01
N THR A 297 -13.54 -10.89 -19.32
CA THR A 297 -13.52 -9.82 -20.34
C THR A 297 -14.86 -9.12 -20.55
N THR A 298 -15.74 -9.12 -19.54
CA THR A 298 -17.02 -8.40 -19.60
C THR A 298 -17.17 -7.46 -18.41
N PRO A 299 -17.08 -6.13 -18.59
CA PRO A 299 -17.39 -5.18 -17.52
C PRO A 299 -18.87 -5.35 -17.14
N SER A 300 -19.11 -6.05 -16.03
CA SER A 300 -20.45 -6.22 -15.45
C SER A 300 -20.52 -5.43 -14.16
N LEU A 301 -21.40 -4.42 -14.13
CA LEU A 301 -21.89 -3.81 -12.90
C LEU A 301 -22.72 -4.88 -12.17
N ARG A 302 -22.10 -5.68 -11.32
CA ARG A 302 -22.83 -6.65 -10.49
C ARG A 302 -23.31 -5.95 -9.21
N LEU A 303 -24.62 -5.77 -9.08
CA LEU A 303 -25.27 -5.60 -7.78
C LEU A 303 -25.06 -6.88 -6.98
N GLY A 304 -24.10 -6.87 -6.06
CA GLY A 304 -23.71 -8.06 -5.31
C GLY A 304 -23.80 -7.85 -3.80
N ARG A 305 -24.83 -8.43 -3.17
CA ARG A 305 -24.69 -8.98 -1.81
C ARG A 305 -23.57 -10.02 -1.88
N THR A 306 -22.41 -9.73 -1.31
CA THR A 306 -21.28 -10.68 -1.32
C THR A 306 -21.51 -11.77 -0.26
N THR A 307 -21.68 -13.00 -0.73
CA THR A 307 -21.40 -14.21 0.05
C THR A 307 -19.89 -14.45 0.06
N SER A 308 -19.38 -14.74 1.27
CA SER A 308 -17.98 -15.04 1.56
C SER A 308 -17.45 -16.27 0.80
N ILE A 309 -16.29 -16.11 0.18
CA ILE A 309 -15.34 -17.14 -0.31
C ILE A 309 -13.98 -16.44 -0.12
N SER A 310 -12.96 -16.93 0.58
CA SER A 310 -12.56 -18.29 0.99
C SER A 310 -11.52 -18.22 2.11
N GLU A 311 -11.42 -19.34 2.82
CA GLU A 311 -10.46 -19.72 3.85
C GLU A 311 -8.98 -19.57 3.44
N CYS A 312 -8.15 -19.08 4.36
CA CYS A 312 -6.73 -19.45 4.43
C CYS A 312 -6.62 -20.78 5.19
N VAL A 313 -6.67 -21.91 4.48
CA VAL A 313 -6.29 -23.19 5.07
C VAL A 313 -4.77 -23.25 5.16
N LEU A 314 -4.24 -22.98 6.36
CA LEU A 314 -2.90 -23.39 6.76
C LEU A 314 -2.90 -24.92 6.92
N HIS A 315 -2.45 -25.65 5.90
CA HIS A 315 -1.95 -27.01 6.10
C HIS A 315 -0.46 -26.94 6.45
N SER A 316 -0.19 -26.77 7.76
CA SER A 316 1.09 -27.17 8.31
C SER A 316 1.09 -28.70 8.44
N GLY A 317 1.88 -29.36 7.59
CA GLY A 317 2.15 -30.78 7.75
C GLY A 317 2.92 -31.02 9.06
N ARG A 318 2.35 -31.86 9.93
CA ARG A 318 3.09 -32.70 10.88
C ARG A 318 2.28 -33.96 11.18
N ASN A 319 2.68 -35.08 10.60
CA ASN A 319 3.35 -36.14 11.36
C ASN A 319 3.74 -37.29 10.42
N ALA A 320 5.05 -37.49 10.29
CA ALA A 320 5.62 -38.78 9.96
C ALA A 320 5.78 -39.56 11.28
N VAL A 321 5.16 -40.73 11.36
CA VAL A 321 5.78 -42.00 11.76
C VAL A 321 5.22 -43.06 10.82
#